data_AF-A0A3D0U2F5-F1
#
_entry.id   AF-A0A3D0U2F5-F1
#
_cell.length_a   1.000
_cell.length_b   1.000
_cell.length_c   1.000
_cell.angle_alpha   90.00
_cell.angle_beta   90.00
_cell.angle_gamma   90.00
#
_symmetry.space_group_name_H-M   'P 1'
#
loop_
_entity.id
_entity.type
_entity.pdbx_description
1 polymer ?
#
loop_
_entity_poly.entity_id
_entity_poly.type
_entity_poly.pdbx_seq_one_letter_code
_entity_poly.pdbx_strand_id
1 'polypeptide(L)'
;MSQEVDNIKPSYPLFRDEDYKESLKNKRENFEEVHSQEKIDETFLWTTTKEYQDLNFQREALTVNPAKACQPLGAVLCALGFEKTMPYVHGSQGCVAYFRTYFNRDFKEPIACVSDSMTEDAAVFGGQKNMMDGLENCKATYKPDMIAV
;
A
#
# COMPACT_ATOMS: atom_id res chain seq x y z
N MET A 1 -13.75 27.31 -12.37
CA MET A 1 -12.71 26.29 -12.62
C MET A 1 -11.76 26.79 -13.70
N SER A 2 -10.74 27.51 -13.29
CA SER A 2 -9.82 28.17 -14.22
C SER A 2 -8.39 27.81 -13.84
N GLN A 3 -7.61 27.39 -14.83
CA GLN A 3 -6.16 27.25 -14.73
C GLN A 3 -5.55 28.39 -15.54
N GLU A 4 -4.51 29.03 -15.02
CA GLU A 4 -3.66 29.93 -15.80
C GLU A 4 -2.55 29.08 -16.41
N VAL A 5 -2.42 29.07 -17.75
CA VAL A 5 -1.47 28.19 -18.45
C VAL A 5 -0.02 28.43 -18.01
N ASP A 6 0.32 29.68 -17.68
CA ASP A 6 1.64 30.09 -17.23
C ASP A 6 1.86 29.87 -15.72
N ASN A 7 0.81 29.46 -14.98
CA ASN A 7 0.86 29.25 -13.53
C ASN A 7 -0.16 28.18 -13.08
N ILE A 8 0.03 26.95 -13.58
CA ILE A 8 -0.85 25.83 -13.28
C ILE A 8 -0.80 25.51 -11.78
N LYS A 9 -1.96 25.50 -11.13
CA LYS A 9 -2.11 25.11 -9.73
C LYS A 9 -2.33 23.59 -9.64
N PRO A 10 -1.42 22.80 -9.01
CA PRO A 10 -1.71 21.41 -8.68
C PRO A 10 -2.71 21.33 -7.52
N SER A 11 -3.05 20.13 -7.05
CA SER A 11 -4.11 19.90 -6.05
C SER A 11 -4.06 20.88 -4.86
N TYR A 12 -2.86 21.14 -4.33
CA TYR A 12 -2.58 22.31 -3.50
C TYR A 12 -1.73 23.30 -4.33
N PRO A 13 -2.19 24.54 -4.59
CA PRO A 13 -3.29 25.22 -3.91
C PRO A 13 -4.64 25.21 -4.65
N LEU A 14 -4.82 24.50 -5.77
CA LEU A 14 -6.05 24.58 -6.61
C LEU A 14 -7.35 24.51 -5.80
N PHE A 15 -7.48 23.53 -4.91
CA PHE A 15 -8.71 23.35 -4.12
C PHE A 15 -8.90 24.38 -2.98
N ARG A 16 -8.07 25.42 -2.92
CA ARG A 16 -8.24 26.59 -2.05
C ARG A 16 -8.96 27.74 -2.75
N ASP A 17 -9.16 27.68 -4.06
CA ASP A 17 -9.96 28.66 -4.78
C ASP A 17 -11.41 28.63 -4.28
N GLU A 18 -12.08 29.79 -4.30
CA GLU A 18 -13.40 29.95 -3.65
C GLU A 18 -14.49 29.08 -4.28
N ASP A 19 -14.44 28.87 -5.60
CA ASP A 19 -15.38 27.99 -6.30
C ASP A 19 -15.23 26.52 -5.86
N TYR A 20 -14.01 26.05 -5.63
CA TYR A 20 -13.76 24.72 -5.08
C TYR A 20 -14.15 24.61 -3.60
N LYS A 21 -13.89 25.64 -2.78
CA LYS A 21 -14.35 25.65 -1.38
C LYS A 21 -15.87 25.58 -1.29
N GLU A 22 -16.57 26.35 -2.10
CA GLU A 22 -18.03 26.33 -2.17
C GLU A 22 -18.55 24.97 -2.65
N SER A 23 -17.95 24.41 -3.71
CA SER A 23 -18.32 23.08 -4.20
C SER A 23 -18.15 21.99 -3.13
N LEU A 24 -17.01 21.99 -2.42
CA LEU A 24 -16.75 21.04 -1.33
C LEU A 24 -17.68 21.24 -0.14
N LYS A 25 -18.01 22.50 0.20
CA LYS A 25 -19.00 22.82 1.23
C LYS A 25 -20.38 22.28 0.85
N ASN A 26 -20.84 22.53 -0.38
CA ASN A 26 -22.13 22.05 -0.87
C ASN A 26 -22.18 20.52 -0.88
N LYS A 27 -21.08 19.85 -1.23
CA LYS A 27 -21.00 18.38 -1.16
C LYS A 27 -21.20 17.90 0.28
N ARG A 28 -20.46 18.50 1.22
CA ARG A 28 -20.50 18.17 2.65
C ARG A 28 -21.89 18.39 3.26
N GLU A 29 -22.52 19.53 2.98
CA GLU A 29 -23.81 19.92 3.58
C GLU A 29 -24.98 19.13 3.01
N ASN A 30 -24.96 18.82 1.71
CA ASN A 30 -26.13 18.24 1.05
C ASN A 30 -26.09 16.71 0.92
N PHE A 31 -24.90 16.08 0.99
CA PHE A 31 -24.77 14.66 0.61
C PHE A 31 -23.88 13.79 1.49
N GLU A 32 -23.11 14.35 2.44
CA GLU A 32 -22.16 13.56 3.24
C GLU A 32 -22.68 13.14 4.62
N GLU A 33 -23.82 13.68 5.08
CA GLU A 33 -24.39 13.41 6.40
C GLU A 33 -23.34 13.50 7.53
N VAL A 34 -22.43 14.47 7.43
CA VAL A 34 -21.29 14.61 8.33
C VAL A 34 -21.74 14.99 9.74
N HIS A 35 -21.02 14.48 10.75
CA HIS A 35 -21.18 14.98 12.12
C HIS A 35 -20.91 16.49 12.20
N SER A 36 -21.55 17.16 13.16
CA SER A 36 -21.32 18.58 13.41
C SER A 36 -19.85 18.84 13.75
N GLN A 37 -19.35 20.03 13.43
CA GLN A 37 -17.95 20.39 13.74
C GLN A 37 -17.68 20.30 15.24
N GLU A 38 -18.63 20.72 16.08
CA GLU A 38 -18.57 20.58 17.53
C GLU A 38 -18.37 19.13 17.97
N LYS A 39 -19.09 18.17 17.37
CA LYS A 39 -18.94 16.74 17.74
C LYS A 39 -17.59 16.17 17.29
N ILE A 40 -17.08 16.61 16.15
CA ILE A 40 -15.75 16.24 15.67
C ILE A 40 -14.68 16.76 16.65
N ASP A 41 -14.77 18.03 17.04
CA ASP A 41 -13.83 18.68 17.95
C ASP A 41 -13.88 18.04 19.36
N GLU A 42 -15.09 17.77 19.88
CA GLU A 42 -15.31 17.06 21.14
C GLU A 42 -14.64 15.68 21.13
N THR A 43 -14.89 14.90 20.07
CA THR A 43 -14.37 13.53 19.94
C THR A 43 -12.85 13.54 19.83
N PHE A 44 -12.30 14.45 19.02
CA PHE A 44 -10.86 14.63 18.89
C PHE A 44 -10.22 14.94 20.24
N LEU A 45 -10.76 15.91 20.99
CA LEU A 45 -10.25 16.26 22.32
C LEU A 45 -10.28 15.04 23.26
N TRP A 46 -11.36 14.27 23.27
CA TRP A 46 -11.44 13.02 24.03
C TRP A 46 -10.33 12.03 23.64
N THR A 47 -10.02 11.86 22.35
CA THR A 47 -8.94 10.95 21.92
C THR A 47 -7.54 11.34 22.42
N THR A 48 -7.37 12.58 22.90
CA THR A 48 -6.10 13.06 23.49
C THR A 48 -6.01 12.89 25.01
N THR A 49 -7.07 12.39 25.65
CA THR A 49 -7.16 12.26 27.11
C THR A 49 -6.48 11.01 27.65
N LYS A 50 -6.21 11.01 28.96
CA LYS A 50 -5.73 9.83 29.68
C LYS A 50 -6.78 8.71 29.73
N GLU A 51 -8.05 9.06 29.85
CA GLU A 51 -9.17 8.11 29.80
C GLU A 51 -9.14 7.32 28.49
N TYR A 52 -9.06 8.00 27.35
CA TYR A 52 -8.98 7.33 26.05
C TYR A 52 -7.71 6.50 25.92
N GLN A 53 -6.57 7.00 26.42
CA GLN A 53 -5.33 6.22 26.43
C GLN A 53 -5.53 4.89 27.17
N ASP A 54 -6.16 4.87 28.35
CA ASP A 54 -6.33 3.64 29.11
C ASP A 54 -7.21 2.62 28.37
N LEU A 55 -8.30 3.07 27.74
CA LEU A 55 -9.12 2.23 26.85
C LEU A 55 -8.33 1.73 25.63
N ASN A 56 -7.54 2.60 25.03
CA ASN A 56 -6.74 2.29 23.84
C ASN A 56 -5.71 1.17 24.13
N PHE A 57 -5.14 1.15 25.33
CA PHE A 57 -4.17 0.13 25.77
C PHE A 57 -4.83 -1.18 26.23
N GLN A 58 -6.15 -1.20 26.46
CA GLN A 58 -6.90 -2.42 26.77
C GLN A 58 -7.30 -3.21 25.50
N ARG A 59 -6.98 -2.73 24.30
CA ARG A 59 -7.29 -3.46 23.06
C ARG A 59 -6.49 -4.76 22.97
N GLU A 60 -7.21 -5.85 22.74
CA GLU A 60 -6.60 -7.19 22.58
C GLU A 60 -6.58 -7.67 21.12
N ALA A 61 -7.55 -7.24 20.30
CA ALA A 61 -7.73 -7.75 18.93
C ALA A 61 -7.44 -6.71 17.83
N LEU A 62 -7.87 -5.47 18.03
CA LEU A 62 -7.72 -4.42 17.03
C LEU A 62 -6.29 -3.88 17.01
N THR A 63 -5.66 -3.86 15.83
CA THR A 63 -4.39 -3.16 15.57
C THR A 63 -4.65 -1.92 14.70
N VAL A 64 -4.08 -0.78 15.07
CA VAL A 64 -4.19 0.48 14.31
C VAL A 64 -2.78 1.02 14.12
N ASN A 65 -2.45 1.44 12.89
CA ASN A 65 -1.14 1.97 12.50
C ASN A 65 0.05 1.09 12.94
N PRO A 66 0.10 -0.19 12.50
CA PRO A 66 1.18 -1.09 12.89
C PRO A 66 2.55 -0.59 12.44
N ALA A 67 3.54 -0.63 13.34
CA ALA A 67 4.94 -0.32 13.05
C ALA A 67 5.72 -1.58 12.65
N LYS A 68 5.14 -2.41 11.77
CA LYS A 68 5.75 -3.63 11.22
C LYS A 68 5.18 -3.95 9.84
N ALA A 69 5.97 -4.66 9.04
CA ALA A 69 5.53 -5.27 7.79
C ALA A 69 5.51 -6.80 7.90
N CYS A 70 5.15 -7.51 6.83
CA CYS A 70 5.14 -8.98 6.80
C CYS A 70 6.49 -9.56 6.32
N GLN A 71 6.72 -10.83 6.65
CA GLN A 71 7.97 -11.56 6.39
C GLN A 71 8.53 -11.48 4.95
N PRO A 72 7.74 -11.72 3.88
CA PRO A 72 8.29 -11.77 2.52
C PRO A 72 8.88 -10.43 2.05
N LEU A 73 8.50 -9.29 2.64
CA LEU A 73 9.17 -8.02 2.37
C LEU A 73 10.68 -8.10 2.73
N GLY A 74 11.00 -8.72 3.87
CA GLY A 74 12.39 -8.93 4.30
C GLY A 74 13.11 -10.00 3.47
N ALA A 75 12.41 -11.07 3.05
CA ALA A 75 12.98 -12.09 2.18
C ALA A 75 13.40 -11.51 0.81
N VAL A 76 12.56 -10.65 0.23
CA VAL A 76 12.89 -9.93 -1.02
C VAL A 76 14.12 -9.04 -0.85
N LEU A 77 14.19 -8.26 0.23
CA LEU A 77 15.36 -7.41 0.50
C LEU A 77 16.64 -8.23 0.66
N CYS A 78 16.57 -9.36 1.36
CA CYS A 78 17.69 -10.28 1.51
C CYS A 78 18.16 -10.84 0.16
N ALA A 79 17.22 -11.33 -0.66
CA ALA A 79 17.51 -11.91 -1.97
C ALA A 79 18.16 -10.91 -2.94
N LEU A 80 17.76 -9.63 -2.89
CA LEU A 80 18.38 -8.56 -3.70
C LEU A 80 19.85 -8.32 -3.38
N GLY A 81 20.35 -8.77 -2.23
CA GLY A 81 21.74 -8.63 -1.82
C GLY A 81 22.71 -9.62 -2.48
N PHE A 82 22.21 -10.58 -3.26
CA PHE A 82 23.03 -11.60 -3.92
C PHE A 82 23.21 -11.31 -5.41
N GLU A 83 24.41 -11.60 -5.93
CA GLU A 83 24.75 -11.36 -7.34
C GLU A 83 23.75 -12.04 -8.28
N LYS A 84 23.24 -11.28 -9.26
CA LYS A 84 22.33 -11.72 -10.32
C LYS A 84 21.19 -12.64 -9.82
N THR A 85 20.67 -12.34 -8.64
CA THR A 85 19.60 -13.09 -7.98
C THR A 85 18.24 -12.43 -8.20
N MET A 86 17.25 -13.21 -8.66
CA MET A 86 15.87 -12.75 -8.75
C MET A 86 15.09 -13.19 -7.51
N PRO A 87 14.58 -12.24 -6.68
CA PRO A 87 13.59 -12.55 -5.67
C PRO A 87 12.30 -13.08 -6.33
N TYR A 88 11.82 -14.21 -5.83
CA TYR A 88 10.65 -14.89 -6.35
C TYR A 88 9.73 -15.20 -5.17
N VAL A 89 8.51 -14.67 -5.16
CA VAL A 89 7.56 -14.99 -4.08
C VAL A 89 6.50 -15.92 -4.64
N HIS A 90 6.55 -17.18 -4.22
CA HIS A 90 5.51 -18.16 -4.53
C HIS A 90 4.18 -17.73 -3.91
N GLY A 91 3.13 -17.61 -4.72
CA GLY A 91 1.81 -17.22 -4.23
C GLY A 91 1.14 -16.10 -5.02
N SER A 92 0.43 -15.23 -4.29
CA SER A 92 -0.41 -14.20 -4.89
C SER A 92 0.40 -12.99 -5.37
N GLN A 93 0.26 -12.64 -6.65
CA GLN A 93 0.98 -11.55 -7.29
C GLN A 93 0.77 -10.16 -6.66
N GLY A 94 -0.36 -9.96 -5.97
CA GLY A 94 -0.64 -8.70 -5.26
C GLY A 94 0.40 -8.38 -4.18
N CYS A 95 0.93 -9.41 -3.51
CA CYS A 95 2.00 -9.27 -2.53
C CYS A 95 3.26 -8.64 -3.16
N VAL A 96 3.69 -9.15 -4.31
CA VAL A 96 4.89 -8.66 -5.03
C VAL A 96 4.72 -7.22 -5.49
N ALA A 97 3.54 -6.83 -5.97
CA ALA A 97 3.25 -5.44 -6.33
C ALA A 97 3.42 -4.49 -5.13
N TYR A 98 2.94 -4.90 -3.95
CA TYR A 98 3.15 -4.14 -2.71
C TYR A 98 4.61 -4.08 -2.30
N PHE A 99 5.34 -5.20 -2.30
CA PHE A 99 6.75 -5.21 -1.88
C PHE A 99 7.63 -4.33 -2.75
N ARG A 100 7.48 -4.44 -4.08
CA ARG A 100 8.20 -3.60 -5.04
C ARG A 100 7.90 -2.12 -4.80
N THR A 101 6.62 -1.76 -4.74
CA THR A 101 6.20 -0.37 -4.54
C THR A 101 6.67 0.19 -3.19
N TYR A 102 6.64 -0.62 -2.13
CA TYR A 102 7.08 -0.22 -0.79
C TYR A 102 8.56 0.18 -0.81
N PHE A 103 9.41 -0.64 -1.40
CA PHE A 103 10.84 -0.32 -1.56
C PHE A 103 11.11 0.76 -2.61
N ASN A 104 10.37 0.83 -3.72
CA ASN A 104 10.53 1.92 -4.70
C ASN A 104 10.30 3.29 -4.07
N ARG A 105 9.31 3.39 -3.17
CA ARG A 105 8.99 4.65 -2.48
C ARG A 105 10.09 5.05 -1.50
N ASP A 106 10.76 4.10 -0.88
CA ASP A 106 11.85 4.34 0.06
C ASP A 106 13.15 4.69 -0.68
N PHE A 107 13.64 3.79 -1.53
CA PHE A 107 14.94 3.91 -2.18
C PHE A 107 14.96 4.75 -3.45
N LYS A 108 13.79 5.03 -4.05
CA LYS A 108 13.66 5.70 -5.37
C LYS A 108 14.32 4.95 -6.54
N GLU A 109 14.60 3.66 -6.35
CA GLU A 109 15.24 2.79 -7.33
C GLU A 109 14.28 1.69 -7.83
N PRO A 110 14.54 1.08 -9.00
CA PRO A 110 13.82 -0.11 -9.45
C PRO A 110 14.00 -1.28 -8.49
N ILE A 111 12.91 -2.01 -8.23
CA ILE A 111 12.92 -3.20 -7.37
C ILE A 111 12.34 -4.35 -8.20
N ALA A 112 13.21 -5.29 -8.56
CA ALA A 112 12.85 -6.49 -9.31
C ALA A 112 12.46 -7.61 -8.35
N CYS A 113 11.26 -8.15 -8.55
CA CYS A 113 10.74 -9.30 -7.82
C CYS A 113 9.61 -9.90 -8.67
N VAL A 114 9.53 -11.23 -8.74
CA VAL A 114 8.50 -11.94 -9.50
C VAL A 114 7.59 -12.77 -8.60
N SER A 115 6.46 -13.18 -9.16
CA SER A 115 5.46 -14.07 -8.57
C SER A 115 5.07 -15.09 -9.64
N ASP A 116 4.61 -16.27 -9.21
CA ASP A 116 3.99 -17.26 -10.10
C ASP A 116 2.46 -17.25 -10.11
N SER A 117 1.88 -16.27 -9.43
CA SER A 117 0.51 -15.82 -9.65
C SER A 117 -0.50 -16.92 -9.38
N MET A 118 -0.39 -17.54 -8.20
CA MET A 118 -1.42 -18.45 -7.71
C MET A 118 -2.77 -17.74 -7.65
N THR A 119 -3.77 -18.38 -8.24
CA THR A 119 -5.18 -17.99 -8.22
C THR A 119 -5.97 -18.91 -7.27
N GLU A 120 -7.28 -18.70 -7.16
CA GLU A 120 -8.16 -19.50 -6.31
C GLU A 120 -8.16 -20.99 -6.66
N ASP A 121 -7.93 -21.37 -7.93
CA ASP A 121 -7.86 -22.78 -8.37
C ASP A 121 -6.75 -23.57 -7.64
N ALA A 122 -5.66 -22.89 -7.25
CA ALA A 122 -4.57 -23.51 -6.52
C ALA A 122 -4.97 -23.87 -5.07
N ALA A 123 -6.11 -23.39 -4.56
CA ALA A 123 -6.65 -23.85 -3.27
C ALA A 123 -7.13 -25.31 -3.33
N VAL A 124 -7.51 -25.81 -4.51
CA VAL A 124 -7.91 -27.21 -4.71
C VAL A 124 -6.71 -28.08 -5.06
N PHE A 125 -5.87 -27.61 -5.99
CA PHE A 125 -4.85 -28.44 -6.64
C PHE A 125 -3.40 -28.12 -6.22
N GLY A 126 -3.21 -27.13 -5.36
CA GLY A 126 -1.89 -26.61 -4.99
C GLY A 126 -1.23 -25.77 -6.09
N GLY A 127 -0.12 -25.12 -5.75
CA GLY A 127 0.62 -24.22 -6.64
C GLY A 127 1.76 -24.88 -7.42
N GLN A 128 1.83 -26.21 -7.51
CA GLN A 128 2.99 -26.89 -8.10
C GLN A 128 3.20 -26.51 -9.58
N LYS A 129 2.12 -26.40 -10.35
CA LYS A 129 2.20 -26.00 -11.76
C LYS A 129 2.70 -24.55 -11.89
N ASN A 130 2.21 -23.66 -11.02
CA ASN A 130 2.68 -22.27 -10.94
C ASN A 130 4.20 -22.22 -10.71
N MET A 131 4.72 -23.02 -9.78
CA MET A 131 6.16 -23.07 -9.51
C MET A 131 6.97 -23.54 -10.72
N MET A 132 6.53 -24.62 -11.38
CA MET A 132 7.22 -25.17 -12.56
C MET A 132 7.28 -24.15 -13.69
N ASP A 133 6.12 -23.63 -14.10
CA ASP A 133 6.02 -22.68 -15.21
C ASP A 133 6.68 -21.34 -14.82
N GLY A 134 6.51 -20.89 -13.58
CA GLY A 134 7.05 -19.64 -13.06
C GLY A 134 8.58 -19.60 -13.02
N LEU A 135 9.22 -20.68 -12.55
CA LEU A 135 10.69 -20.79 -12.55
C LEU A 135 11.25 -20.82 -13.98
N GLU A 136 10.64 -21.59 -14.88
CA GLU A 136 11.04 -21.65 -16.29
C GLU A 136 10.92 -20.28 -16.97
N ASN A 137 9.76 -19.64 -16.83
CA ASN A 137 9.49 -18.32 -17.40
C ASN A 137 10.43 -17.25 -16.84
N CYS A 138 10.66 -17.25 -15.53
CA CYS A 138 11.56 -16.31 -14.86
C CYS A 138 13.00 -16.46 -15.39
N LYS A 139 13.49 -17.70 -15.46
CA LYS A 139 14.84 -18.00 -15.94
C LYS A 139 15.02 -17.61 -17.41
N ALA A 140 14.08 -17.97 -18.28
CA ALA A 140 14.16 -17.68 -19.71
C ALA A 140 14.11 -16.16 -19.99
N THR A 141 13.22 -15.44 -19.30
CA THR A 141 12.95 -14.02 -19.54
C THR A 141 14.04 -13.14 -18.95
N TYR A 142 14.29 -13.25 -17.65
CA TYR A 142 15.13 -12.33 -16.89
C TYR A 142 16.59 -12.78 -16.77
N LYS A 143 16.89 -14.05 -17.11
CA LYS A 143 18.24 -14.63 -17.10
C LYS A 143 19.02 -14.41 -15.78
N PRO A 144 18.42 -14.64 -14.59
CA PRO A 144 19.15 -14.64 -13.34
C PRO A 144 20.09 -15.84 -13.25
N ASP A 145 21.16 -15.72 -12.46
CA ASP A 145 22.06 -16.83 -12.13
C ASP A 145 21.55 -17.61 -10.91
N MET A 146 20.73 -16.97 -10.06
CA MET A 146 20.02 -17.60 -8.94
C MET A 146 18.58 -17.08 -8.84
N ILE A 147 17.63 -17.95 -8.50
CA ILE A 147 16.26 -17.57 -8.13
C ILE A 147 16.09 -17.92 -6.65
N ALA A 148 15.74 -16.92 -5.83
CA ALA A 148 15.53 -17.11 -4.39
C ALA A 148 14.02 -17.08 -4.11
N VAL A 149 13.48 -18.26 -3.77
CA VAL A 149 12.07 -18.48 -3.43
C VAL A 149 11.83 -18.27 -1.94
#